data_AF-A0A5A9FIX7-F1
#
_entry.id   AF-A0A5A9FIX7-F1
#
_cell.length_a   1.000
_cell.length_b   1.000
_cell.length_c   1.000
_cell.angle_alpha   90.00
_cell.angle_beta   90.00
_cell.angle_gamma   90.00
#
_symmetry.space_group_name_H-M   'P 1'
#
loop_
_entity.id
_entity.type
_entity.pdbx_description
1 polymer ?
#
loop_
_entity_poly.entity_id
_entity_poly.type
_entity_poly.pdbx_seq_one_letter_code
_entity_poly.pdbx_strand_id
1 'polypeptide(L)'
;MKEEPMTDDQFLRHLDEYGASPERWPPELRAGAEAALARSPALRAAADEALAFDRLLAGSPPAVEDARIGRLLAAAGAAARAVPQDGLVLLLLGRMPRQRVAGFCVALLALGWLTGGWLAGTLPAPAVQAPRGQELALLHDDVITLFDGESR
;
A
#
# COMPACT_ATOMS: atom_id res chain seq x y z
N MET A 1 42.70 25.17 4.39
CA MET A 1 41.32 25.49 4.83
C MET A 1 41.21 25.01 6.27
N LYS A 2 40.70 25.83 7.20
CA LYS A 2 40.39 25.35 8.55
C LYS A 2 39.09 24.58 8.44
N GLU A 3 39.13 23.27 8.59
CA GLU A 3 37.91 22.49 8.81
C GLU A 3 37.31 22.97 10.12
N GLU A 4 36.09 23.51 10.06
CA GLU A 4 35.37 23.90 11.25
C GLU A 4 35.08 22.65 12.09
N PRO A 5 35.36 22.68 13.40
CA PRO A 5 35.08 21.53 14.25
C PRO A 5 33.59 21.24 14.29
N MET A 6 33.23 19.96 14.14
CA MET A 6 31.84 19.50 14.26
C MET A 6 31.24 19.93 15.60
N THR A 7 30.07 20.57 15.53
CA THR A 7 29.34 20.99 16.73
C THR A 7 28.63 19.80 17.37
N ASP A 8 28.32 19.92 18.66
CA ASP A 8 27.66 18.86 19.42
C ASP A 8 26.28 18.53 18.82
N ASP A 9 25.51 19.54 18.39
CA ASP A 9 24.21 19.35 17.72
C ASP A 9 24.32 18.66 16.36
N GLN A 10 25.40 18.94 15.60
CA GLN A 10 25.65 18.25 14.33
C GLN A 10 25.98 16.79 14.57
N PHE A 11 26.81 16.50 15.59
CA PHE A 11 27.13 15.14 15.98
C PHE A 11 25.87 14.34 16.34
N LEU A 12 25.00 14.89 17.20
CA LEU A 12 23.77 14.23 17.62
C LEU A 12 22.83 13.95 16.43
N ARG A 13 22.71 14.90 15.50
CA ARG A 13 21.90 14.69 14.29
C ARG A 13 22.45 13.57 13.42
N HIS A 14 23.77 13.50 13.25
CA HIS A 14 24.40 12.43 12.49
C HIS A 14 24.35 11.08 13.22
N LEU A 15 24.37 11.09 14.55
CA LEU A 15 24.14 9.89 15.37
C LEU A 15 22.75 9.30 15.13
N ASP A 16 21.72 10.13 15.02
CA ASP A 16 20.36 9.68 14.72
C ASP A 16 20.21 9.15 13.27
N GLU A 17 20.96 9.74 12.33
CA GLU A 17 20.86 9.41 10.90
C GLU A 17 21.65 8.14 10.52
N TYR A 18 22.88 8.00 11.03
CA TYR A 18 23.81 6.94 10.65
C TYR A 18 24.03 5.88 11.75
N GLY A 19 23.49 6.11 12.95
CA GLY A 19 23.61 5.24 14.11
C GLY A 19 24.96 5.35 14.82
N ALA A 20 25.17 4.45 15.79
CA ALA A 20 26.23 4.60 16.79
C ALA A 20 27.66 4.27 16.34
N SER A 21 27.84 3.70 15.14
CA SER A 21 29.15 3.28 14.61
C SER A 21 29.69 4.29 13.59
N PRO A 22 30.70 5.12 13.95
CA PRO A 22 31.30 6.10 13.03
C PRO A 22 31.87 5.48 11.75
N GLU A 23 32.24 4.19 11.76
CA GLU A 23 32.71 3.47 10.58
C GLU A 23 31.64 3.35 9.49
N ARG A 24 30.35 3.39 9.88
CA ARG A 24 29.21 3.38 8.95
C ARG A 24 28.89 4.76 8.39
N TRP A 25 29.44 5.82 8.98
CA TRP A 25 29.18 7.19 8.55
C TRP A 25 29.91 7.47 7.23
N PRO A 26 29.44 8.47 6.45
CA PRO A 26 30.18 9.00 5.30
C PRO A 26 31.63 9.35 5.68
N PRO A 27 32.61 9.04 4.80
CA PRO A 27 34.04 9.17 5.13
C PRO A 27 34.44 10.59 5.52
N GLU A 28 33.76 11.61 4.99
CA GLU A 28 34.01 13.02 5.27
C GLU A 28 33.66 13.41 6.72
N LEU A 29 32.74 12.67 7.35
CA LEU A 29 32.24 12.97 8.70
C LEU A 29 32.99 12.24 9.80
N ARG A 30 33.73 11.16 9.48
CA ARG A 30 34.37 10.28 10.48
C ARG A 30 35.39 11.00 11.34
N ALA A 31 36.29 11.76 10.72
CA ALA A 31 37.32 12.51 11.44
C ALA A 31 36.72 13.54 12.40
N GLY A 32 35.63 14.22 11.98
CA GLY A 32 34.90 15.16 12.83
C GLY A 32 34.17 14.47 13.98
N ALA A 33 33.57 13.29 13.74
CA ALA A 33 32.90 12.49 14.74
C ALA A 33 33.88 11.98 15.82
N GLU A 34 35.03 11.45 15.42
CA GLU A 34 36.09 11.01 16.33
C GLU A 34 36.61 12.17 17.19
N ALA A 35 36.84 13.33 16.59
CA ALA A 35 37.25 14.53 17.31
C ALA A 35 36.17 15.01 18.31
N ALA A 36 34.89 14.93 17.94
CA ALA A 36 33.78 15.28 18.82
C ALA A 36 33.67 14.33 20.02
N LEU A 37 33.82 13.02 19.80
CA LEU A 37 33.84 12.00 20.84
C LEU A 37 35.03 12.16 21.80
N ALA A 38 36.21 12.51 21.26
CA ALA A 38 37.40 12.78 22.07
C ALA A 38 37.23 14.04 22.95
N ARG A 39 36.53 15.06 22.44
CA ARG A 39 36.33 16.35 23.12
C ARG A 39 35.28 16.28 24.23
N SER A 40 34.17 15.58 24.02
CA SER A 40 33.00 15.65 24.92
C SER A 40 32.66 14.29 25.55
N PRO A 41 32.70 14.16 26.90
CA PRO A 41 32.21 12.97 27.57
C PRO A 41 30.69 12.77 27.42
N ALA A 42 29.92 13.84 27.25
CA ALA A 42 28.47 13.74 27.04
C ALA A 42 28.12 13.08 25.69
N LEU A 43 28.85 13.41 24.63
CA LEU A 43 28.67 12.79 23.32
C LEU A 43 29.06 11.30 23.32
N ARG A 44 30.06 10.92 24.11
CA ARG A 44 30.40 9.50 24.33
C ARG A 44 29.27 8.75 25.01
N ALA A 45 28.64 9.33 26.04
CA ALA A 45 27.49 8.71 26.70
C ALA A 45 26.31 8.53 25.73
N ALA A 46 26.02 9.53 24.88
CA ALA A 46 24.98 9.42 23.86
C ALA A 46 25.29 8.33 22.82
N ALA A 47 26.55 8.25 22.37
CA ALA A 47 26.99 7.20 21.44
C ALA A 47 26.91 5.80 22.08
N ASP A 48 27.27 5.65 23.36
CA ASP A 48 27.17 4.39 24.10
C ASP A 48 25.71 3.94 24.26
N GLU A 49 24.78 4.88 24.50
CA GLU A 49 23.34 4.60 24.56
C GLU A 49 22.80 4.13 23.21
N ALA A 50 23.13 4.85 22.13
CA ALA A 50 22.75 4.46 20.78
C ALA A 50 23.34 3.09 20.40
N LEU A 51 24.57 2.79 20.83
CA LEU A 51 25.22 1.51 20.57
C LEU A 51 24.54 0.37 21.36
N ALA A 52 24.12 0.63 22.60
CA ALA A 52 23.34 -0.33 23.37
C ALA A 52 22.01 -0.66 22.68
N PHE A 53 21.35 0.34 22.10
CA PHE A 53 20.14 0.14 21.29
C PHE A 53 20.43 -0.66 20.01
N ASP A 54 21.48 -0.31 19.28
CA ASP A 54 21.90 -1.04 18.07
C ASP A 54 22.17 -2.52 18.37
N ARG A 55 22.76 -2.84 19.53
CA ARG A 55 22.98 -4.24 19.95
C ARG A 55 21.67 -5.00 20.17
N LEU A 56 20.61 -4.34 20.66
CA LEU A 56 19.30 -4.96 20.81
C LEU A 56 18.70 -5.31 19.44
N LEU A 57 18.98 -4.48 18.43
CA LEU A 57 18.49 -4.69 17.05
C LEU A 57 19.36 -5.63 16.23
N ALA A 58 20.66 -5.74 16.51
CA ALA A 58 21.61 -6.57 15.78
C ALA A 58 21.39 -8.09 15.97
N GLY A 59 20.42 -8.50 16.79
CA GLY A 59 20.04 -9.89 16.91
C GLY A 59 19.54 -10.46 15.58
N SER A 60 19.81 -11.74 15.34
CA SER A 60 19.16 -12.46 14.24
C SER A 60 17.64 -12.38 14.48
N PRO A 61 16.84 -11.97 13.49
CA PRO A 61 15.39 -12.05 13.62
C PRO A 61 15.02 -13.50 13.95
N PRO A 62 14.03 -13.72 14.84
CA PRO A 62 13.59 -15.06 15.17
C PRO A 62 13.07 -15.75 13.91
N ALA A 63 13.41 -17.02 13.72
CA ALA A 63 12.84 -17.81 12.64
C ALA A 63 11.31 -17.86 12.81
N VAL A 64 10.58 -17.35 11.82
CA VAL A 64 9.12 -17.39 11.81
C VAL A 64 8.68 -18.58 10.97
N GLU A 65 7.91 -19.48 11.57
CA GLU A 65 7.34 -20.62 10.85
C GLU A 65 6.34 -20.18 9.78
N ASP A 66 6.40 -20.79 8.59
CA ASP A 66 5.47 -20.51 7.49
C ASP A 66 4.00 -20.70 7.88
N ALA A 67 3.72 -21.67 8.75
CA ALA A 67 2.39 -21.91 9.28
C ALA A 67 1.85 -20.70 10.07
N ARG A 68 2.72 -19.95 10.77
CA ARG A 68 2.34 -18.72 11.48
C ARG A 68 2.02 -17.59 10.51
N ILE A 69 2.79 -17.48 9.42
CA ILE A 69 2.54 -16.51 8.35
C ILE A 69 1.19 -16.83 7.68
N GLY A 70 0.95 -18.09 7.33
CA GLY A 70 -0.31 -18.54 6.75
C GLY A 70 -1.53 -18.24 7.62
N ARG A 71 -1.44 -18.47 8.95
CA ARG A 71 -2.51 -18.11 9.89
C ARG A 71 -2.74 -16.60 9.94
N LEU A 72 -1.68 -15.79 9.93
CA LEU A 72 -1.81 -14.33 9.93
C LEU A 72 -2.49 -13.84 8.65
N LEU A 73 -2.06 -14.33 7.48
CA LEU A 73 -2.65 -13.96 6.19
C LEU A 73 -4.12 -14.40 6.09
N ALA A 74 -4.44 -15.62 6.56
CA ALA A 74 -5.82 -16.08 6.60
C ALA A 74 -6.70 -15.22 7.52
N ALA A 75 -6.19 -14.85 8.71
CA ALA A 75 -6.89 -13.96 9.62
C ALA A 75 -7.08 -12.56 9.05
N ALA A 76 -6.04 -11.99 8.42
CA ALA A 76 -6.11 -10.69 7.76
C ALA A 76 -7.10 -10.71 6.58
N GLY A 77 -7.08 -11.77 5.76
CA GLY A 77 -8.02 -11.94 4.65
C GLY A 77 -9.46 -12.12 5.12
N ALA A 78 -9.68 -12.87 6.21
CA ALA A 78 -11.00 -13.01 6.83
C ALA A 78 -11.50 -11.67 7.39
N ALA A 79 -10.63 -10.90 8.06
CA ALA A 79 -10.96 -9.56 8.56
C ALA A 79 -11.29 -8.61 7.40
N ALA A 80 -10.50 -8.60 6.33
CA ALA A 80 -10.75 -7.77 5.15
C ALA A 80 -12.11 -8.09 4.49
N ARG A 81 -12.49 -9.36 4.41
CA ARG A 81 -13.80 -9.79 3.87
C ARG A 81 -14.97 -9.52 4.82
N ALA A 82 -14.70 -9.45 6.13
CA ALA A 82 -15.70 -9.14 7.14
C ALA A 82 -16.02 -7.64 7.24
N VAL A 83 -15.20 -6.78 6.61
CA VAL A 83 -15.53 -5.35 6.50
C VAL A 83 -16.77 -5.20 5.59
N PRO A 84 -17.90 -4.68 6.10
CA PRO A 84 -19.09 -4.51 5.29
C PRO A 84 -18.83 -3.53 4.16
N GLN A 85 -19.02 -4.00 2.92
CA GLN A 85 -18.93 -3.19 1.69
C GLN A 85 -20.07 -2.15 1.57
N ASP A 86 -20.94 -2.05 2.58
CA ASP A 86 -21.97 -1.00 2.68
C ASP A 86 -21.38 0.40 2.50
N GLY A 87 -20.09 0.58 2.84
CA GLY A 87 -19.34 1.79 2.57
C GLY A 87 -19.28 2.17 1.09
N LEU A 88 -19.06 1.24 0.15
CA LEU A 88 -18.92 1.59 -1.28
C LEU A 88 -20.23 2.10 -1.87
N VAL A 89 -21.37 1.50 -1.52
CA VAL A 89 -22.69 1.99 -1.94
C VAL A 89 -23.02 3.32 -1.26
N LEU A 90 -22.65 3.51 0.02
CA LEU A 90 -22.81 4.81 0.70
C LEU A 90 -21.89 5.91 0.14
N LEU A 91 -20.71 5.54 -0.37
CA LEU A 91 -19.70 6.47 -0.90
C LEU A 91 -19.99 6.84 -2.37
N LEU A 92 -20.47 5.89 -3.17
CA LEU A 92 -20.88 6.11 -4.57
C LEU A 92 -22.28 6.72 -4.72
N LEU A 93 -23.22 6.34 -3.85
CA LEU A 93 -24.63 6.77 -3.94
C LEU A 93 -25.03 7.79 -2.87
N GLY A 94 -24.12 8.13 -1.95
CA GLY A 94 -24.40 8.98 -0.80
C GLY A 94 -25.45 8.37 0.13
N ARG A 95 -25.78 9.09 1.21
CA ARG A 95 -26.93 8.80 2.08
C ARG A 95 -28.24 9.23 1.36
N MET A 96 -28.49 8.75 0.14
CA MET A 96 -29.76 9.00 -0.52
C MET A 96 -30.86 8.13 0.08
N PRO A 97 -32.05 8.69 0.39
CA PRO A 97 -33.19 7.89 0.80
C PRO A 97 -33.56 6.91 -0.31
N ARG A 98 -33.86 5.65 0.06
CA ARG A 98 -34.14 4.52 -0.87
C ARG A 98 -35.10 4.86 -2.02
N GLN A 99 -36.03 5.78 -1.79
CA GLN A 99 -36.98 6.27 -2.79
C GLN A 99 -36.32 7.01 -3.96
N ARG A 100 -35.23 7.77 -3.72
CA ARG A 100 -34.50 8.48 -4.78
C ARG A 100 -33.66 7.54 -5.64
N VAL A 101 -33.08 6.51 -5.04
CA VAL A 101 -32.34 5.46 -5.77
C VAL A 101 -33.28 4.68 -6.69
N ALA A 102 -34.43 4.24 -6.16
CA ALA A 102 -35.46 3.59 -6.97
C ALA A 102 -35.96 4.49 -8.09
N GLY A 103 -36.20 5.78 -7.80
CA GLY A 103 -36.57 6.78 -8.80
C GLY A 103 -35.51 6.95 -9.90
N PHE A 104 -34.22 6.97 -9.55
CA PHE A 104 -33.13 7.06 -10.51
C PHE A 104 -33.03 5.82 -11.40
N CYS A 105 -33.15 4.62 -10.83
CA CYS A 105 -33.17 3.38 -11.61
C CYS A 105 -34.36 3.33 -12.57
N VAL A 106 -35.56 3.71 -12.12
CA VAL A 106 -36.75 3.79 -12.97
C VAL A 106 -36.58 4.86 -14.05
N ALA A 107 -35.99 6.01 -13.72
CA ALA A 107 -35.69 7.06 -14.70
C ALA A 107 -34.68 6.60 -15.75
N LEU A 108 -33.63 5.87 -15.37
CA LEU A 108 -32.66 5.29 -16.31
C LEU A 108 -33.30 4.21 -17.20
N LEU A 109 -34.14 3.35 -16.63
CA LEU A 109 -34.89 2.35 -17.40
C LEU A 109 -35.86 3.02 -18.36
N ALA A 110 -36.60 4.04 -17.93
CA ALA A 110 -37.51 4.81 -18.77
C ALA A 110 -36.75 5.57 -19.86
N LEU A 111 -35.59 6.16 -19.55
CA LEU A 111 -34.74 6.85 -20.50
C LEU A 111 -34.15 5.86 -21.52
N GLY A 112 -33.70 4.69 -21.07
CA GLY A 112 -33.26 3.59 -21.94
C GLY A 112 -34.39 3.07 -22.84
N TRP A 113 -35.61 3.02 -22.33
CA TRP A 113 -36.79 2.62 -23.09
C TRP A 113 -37.18 3.69 -24.13
N LEU A 114 -37.11 4.97 -23.78
CA LEU A 114 -37.41 6.08 -24.68
C LEU A 114 -36.35 6.22 -25.77
N THR A 115 -35.07 6.12 -25.40
CA THR A 115 -33.95 6.16 -26.35
C THR A 115 -33.93 4.92 -27.24
N GLY A 116 -34.17 3.73 -26.67
CA GLY A 116 -34.32 2.49 -27.43
C GLY A 116 -35.52 2.50 -28.38
N GLY A 117 -36.65 3.09 -27.97
CA GLY A 117 -37.83 3.26 -28.83
C GLY A 117 -37.61 4.25 -29.97
N TRP A 118 -36.88 5.36 -29.72
CA TRP A 118 -36.47 6.31 -30.75
C TRP A 118 -35.45 5.72 -31.74
N LEU A 119 -34.50 4.89 -31.26
CA LEU A 119 -33.54 4.19 -32.11
C LEU A 119 -34.20 3.03 -32.89
N ALA A 120 -35.17 2.34 -32.30
CA ALA A 120 -35.92 1.27 -32.96
C ALA A 120 -36.86 1.79 -34.08
N GLY A 121 -37.21 3.09 -34.06
CA GLY A 121 -37.95 3.73 -35.14
C GLY A 121 -37.10 4.15 -36.34
N THR A 122 -35.77 4.20 -36.21
CA THR A 122 -34.85 4.67 -37.27
C THR A 122 -33.95 3.58 -37.86
N LEU A 123 -33.99 2.37 -37.31
CA LEU A 123 -33.30 1.20 -37.84
C LEU A 123 -34.32 0.15 -38.29
N PRO A 124 -34.17 -0.46 -39.49
CA PRO A 124 -34.98 -1.63 -39.84
C PRO A 124 -34.73 -2.70 -38.78
N ALA A 125 -35.81 -3.21 -38.19
CA ALA A 125 -35.74 -4.26 -37.17
C ALA A 125 -34.81 -5.38 -37.66
N PRO A 126 -33.69 -5.68 -36.97
CA PRO A 126 -32.99 -6.92 -37.25
C PRO A 126 -33.97 -8.04 -36.93
N ALA A 127 -34.22 -8.88 -37.93
CA ALA A 127 -35.08 -10.04 -37.81
C ALA A 127 -34.80 -10.76 -36.48
N VAL A 128 -35.85 -11.09 -35.75
CA VAL A 128 -35.82 -11.94 -34.56
C VAL A 128 -35.04 -13.21 -34.92
N GLN A 129 -33.76 -13.25 -34.58
CA GLN A 129 -33.01 -14.50 -34.58
C GLN A 129 -33.42 -15.23 -33.31
N ALA A 130 -34.18 -16.30 -33.50
CA ALA A 130 -34.45 -17.31 -32.49
C ALA A 130 -33.14 -17.79 -31.82
N PRO A 131 -33.21 -18.23 -30.55
CA PRO A 131 -32.02 -18.42 -29.71
C PRO A 131 -31.17 -19.58 -30.23
N ARG A 132 -29.99 -19.27 -30.74
CA ARG A 132 -28.92 -20.23 -30.98
C ARG A 132 -27.65 -19.73 -30.30
N GLY A 133 -27.12 -20.53 -29.39
CA GLY A 133 -25.74 -20.42 -28.93
C GLY A 133 -25.54 -19.71 -27.59
N GLN A 134 -26.26 -20.14 -26.56
CA GLN A 134 -25.92 -19.84 -25.17
C GLN A 134 -24.80 -20.79 -24.67
N GLU A 135 -23.78 -21.00 -25.50
CA GLU A 135 -22.58 -21.80 -25.22
C GLU A 135 -21.47 -21.34 -26.18
N LEU A 136 -20.79 -20.22 -25.90
CA LEU A 136 -19.45 -19.85 -26.43
C LEU A 136 -19.13 -18.37 -26.10
N ALA A 137 -19.04 -18.03 -24.82
CA ALA A 137 -18.40 -16.78 -24.37
C ALA A 137 -17.90 -16.87 -22.91
N LEU A 138 -17.48 -18.07 -22.47
CA LEU A 138 -16.77 -18.28 -21.19
C LEU A 138 -15.25 -18.44 -21.39
N LEU A 139 -14.70 -17.96 -22.52
CA LEU A 139 -13.25 -17.91 -22.75
C LEU A 139 -12.87 -16.54 -23.31
N HIS A 140 -12.64 -15.60 -22.40
CA HIS A 140 -11.76 -14.43 -22.58
C HIS A 140 -11.41 -14.00 -21.14
N ASP A 141 -10.42 -14.60 -20.49
CA ASP A 141 -8.98 -14.36 -20.68
C ASP A 141 -8.67 -12.88 -20.90
N ASP A 142 -8.69 -12.15 -19.78
CA ASP A 142 -7.66 -11.16 -19.42
C ASP A 142 -7.85 -10.75 -17.94
N VAL A 143 -7.47 -11.65 -17.04
CA VAL A 143 -7.09 -11.24 -15.67
C VAL A 143 -5.57 -11.26 -15.64
N ILE A 144 -4.96 -10.08 -15.76
CA ILE A 144 -3.55 -9.87 -15.46
C ILE A 144 -3.38 -10.15 -13.96
N THR A 145 -3.01 -11.38 -13.62
CA THR A 145 -2.53 -11.71 -12.29
C THR A 145 -1.14 -11.11 -12.15
N LEU A 146 -1.04 -9.99 -11.41
CA LEU A 146 0.19 -9.26 -11.05
C LEU A 146 1.18 -10.07 -10.20
N PHE A 147 1.02 -11.40 -10.13
CA PHE A 147 1.79 -12.31 -9.30
C PHE A 147 2.13 -13.55 -10.11
N ASP A 148 3.00 -13.39 -11.11
CA ASP A 148 3.76 -14.53 -11.62
C ASP A 148 5.15 -14.46 -10.97
N GLY A 149 5.30 -15.23 -9.89
CA GLY A 149 6.58 -15.42 -9.23
C GLY A 149 7.38 -16.43 -10.05
N GLU A 150 8.43 -15.96 -10.72
CA GLU A 150 9.44 -16.81 -11.34
C GLU A 150 9.94 -17.84 -10.33
N SER A 151 9.76 -19.13 -10.67
CA SER A 151 10.52 -20.22 -10.07
C SER A 151 11.45 -20.80 -11.13
N ARG A 152 12.75 -20.62 -10.89
CA ARG A 152 13.84 -21.36 -11.53
C ARG A 152 13.97 -22.76 -10.96
#